data_AF-A0A2E0HI47-F1
#
_entry.id   AF-A0A2E0HI47-F1
#
_cell.length_a   1.000
_cell.length_b   1.000
_cell.length_c   1.000
_cell.angle_alpha   90.00
_cell.angle_beta   90.00
_cell.angle_gamma   90.00
#
_symmetry.space_group_name_H-M   'P 1'
#
loop_
_entity.id
_entity.type
_entity.pdbx_description
1 polymer ?
#
loop_
_entity_poly.entity_id
_entity_poly.type
_entity_poly.pdbx_seq_one_letter_code
_entity_poly.pdbx_strand_id
1 'polypeptide(L)'
;MRYSRTASRQDQRQPLEPKLFGAAFLQLDQVIERFHPMLEDDQFLQENLDVICDQLKSNAIQHEPVAVEECEQIVEHLDRVTNHAQDMAKEEQRIIEESHLQADGEEEQESAAYFELANQLRLCSAQFRRNLLRAA
;
A
#
# COMPACT_ATOMS: atom_id res chain seq x y z
N MET A 1 -6.32 -56.04 -2.58
CA MET A 1 -6.76 -54.86 -3.35
C MET A 1 -7.76 -54.07 -2.52
N ARG A 2 -7.40 -52.86 -2.04
CA ARG A 2 -8.37 -51.85 -1.63
C ARG A 2 -7.88 -50.50 -2.13
N TYR A 3 -8.76 -49.87 -2.89
CA TYR A 3 -8.51 -48.69 -3.71
C TYR A 3 -8.29 -47.44 -2.88
N SER A 4 -7.42 -46.58 -3.40
CA SER A 4 -7.17 -45.20 -3.01
C SER A 4 -8.46 -44.39 -2.85
N ARG A 5 -8.51 -43.56 -1.81
CA ARG A 5 -9.27 -42.30 -1.84
C ARG A 5 -8.38 -41.22 -1.25
N THR A 6 -7.62 -40.60 -2.15
CA THR A 6 -7.07 -39.26 -1.95
C THR A 6 -8.23 -38.33 -1.66
N ALA A 7 -8.48 -38.06 -0.37
CA ALA A 7 -9.28 -36.91 0.00
C ALA A 7 -8.43 -35.68 -0.31
N SER A 8 -8.72 -35.07 -1.44
CA SER A 8 -8.21 -33.76 -1.83
C SER A 8 -8.35 -32.83 -0.63
N ARG A 9 -7.22 -32.32 -0.14
CA ARG A 9 -7.18 -31.11 0.69
C ARG A 9 -7.81 -30.01 -0.17
N GLN A 10 -9.10 -29.81 -0.04
CA GLN A 10 -9.71 -28.53 -0.41
C GLN A 10 -9.13 -27.54 0.59
N ASP A 11 -8.28 -26.65 0.09
CA ASP A 11 -7.86 -25.44 0.80
C ASP A 11 -9.10 -24.73 1.33
N GLN A 12 -9.41 -24.97 2.61
CA GLN A 12 -10.37 -24.18 3.36
C GLN A 12 -9.68 -22.84 3.66
N ARG A 13 -9.57 -21.98 2.65
CA ARG A 13 -9.23 -20.57 2.85
C ARG A 13 -10.30 -19.98 3.76
N GLN A 14 -9.92 -19.60 4.97
CA GLN A 14 -10.86 -19.01 5.91
C GLN A 14 -11.28 -17.64 5.36
N PRO A 15 -12.57 -17.26 5.42
CA PRO A 15 -12.98 -15.93 4.99
C PRO A 15 -12.24 -14.89 5.83
N LEU A 16 -11.48 -14.01 5.16
CA LEU A 16 -10.73 -12.95 5.80
C LEU A 16 -11.65 -12.09 6.66
N GLU A 17 -11.27 -11.86 7.92
CA GLU A 17 -12.10 -11.06 8.82
C GLU A 17 -12.19 -9.62 8.28
N PRO A 18 -13.41 -9.04 8.14
CA PRO A 18 -13.61 -7.65 7.69
C PRO A 18 -12.84 -6.62 8.52
N LYS A 19 -12.51 -6.96 9.77
CA LYS A 19 -11.67 -6.17 10.67
C LYS A 19 -10.24 -5.96 10.16
N LEU A 20 -9.71 -6.91 9.38
CA LEU A 20 -8.37 -6.80 8.79
C LEU A 20 -8.34 -5.74 7.69
N PHE A 21 -9.38 -5.68 6.85
CA PHE A 21 -9.54 -4.63 5.85
C PHE A 21 -9.81 -3.27 6.51
N GLY A 22 -10.63 -3.23 7.57
CA GLY A 22 -10.87 -1.99 8.32
C GLY A 22 -9.59 -1.44 8.99
N ALA A 23 -8.75 -2.31 9.57
CA ALA A 23 -7.48 -1.90 10.14
C ALA A 23 -6.48 -1.43 9.06
N ALA A 24 -6.45 -2.13 7.92
CA ALA A 24 -5.63 -1.73 6.76
C ALA A 24 -6.06 -0.37 6.20
N PHE A 25 -7.37 -0.15 6.04
CA PHE A 25 -7.95 1.13 5.66
C PHE A 25 -7.50 2.25 6.61
N LEU A 26 -7.74 2.12 7.92
CA LEU A 26 -7.39 3.16 8.89
C LEU A 26 -5.90 3.49 8.91
N GLN A 27 -5.05 2.48 8.70
CA GLN A 27 -3.62 2.70 8.62
C GLN A 27 -3.23 3.51 7.38
N LEU A 28 -3.77 3.17 6.21
CA LEU A 28 -3.47 3.89 4.97
C LEU A 28 -4.05 5.31 5.01
N ASP A 29 -5.27 5.47 5.50
CA ASP A 29 -5.97 6.74 5.68
C ASP A 29 -5.15 7.72 6.55
N GLN A 30 -4.59 7.24 7.67
CA GLN A 30 -3.69 8.04 8.52
C GLN A 30 -2.41 8.47 7.80
N VAL A 31 -1.88 7.63 6.90
CA VAL A 31 -0.71 7.99 6.08
C VAL A 31 -1.11 9.07 5.08
N ILE A 32 -2.23 8.89 4.37
CA ILE A 32 -2.75 9.88 3.40
C ILE A 32 -2.98 11.23 4.08
N GLU A 33 -3.68 11.27 5.21
CA GLU A 33 -3.93 12.51 5.96
C GLU A 33 -2.62 13.20 6.38
N ARG A 34 -1.63 12.42 6.82
CA ARG A 34 -0.34 12.96 7.25
C ARG A 34 0.44 13.61 6.11
N PHE A 35 0.38 13.04 4.91
CA PHE A 35 1.11 13.52 3.73
C PHE A 35 0.23 14.33 2.78
N HIS A 36 -1.00 14.68 3.17
CA HIS A 36 -1.97 15.39 2.34
C HIS A 36 -1.40 16.63 1.64
N PRO A 37 -0.65 17.54 2.30
CA PRO A 37 -0.11 18.72 1.62
C PRO A 37 0.81 18.38 0.44
N MET A 38 1.57 17.29 0.54
CA MET A 38 2.46 16.82 -0.54
C MET A 38 1.66 16.09 -1.63
N LEU A 39 0.62 15.35 -1.23
CA LEU A 39 -0.23 14.61 -2.17
C LEU A 39 -1.09 15.54 -3.02
N GLU A 40 -1.44 16.74 -2.54
CA GLU A 40 -2.14 17.75 -3.35
C GLU A 40 -1.36 18.15 -4.60
N ASP A 41 -0.03 18.11 -4.55
CA ASP A 41 0.85 18.44 -5.66
C ASP A 41 1.19 17.20 -6.55
N ASP A 42 1.10 15.98 -6.00
CA ASP A 42 1.27 14.72 -6.74
C ASP A 42 -0.06 13.98 -6.93
N GLN A 43 -0.77 14.40 -7.98
CA GLN A 43 -2.06 13.82 -8.36
C GLN A 43 -1.99 12.30 -8.63
N PHE A 44 -0.85 11.79 -9.12
CA PHE A 44 -0.72 10.36 -9.38
C PHE A 44 -0.71 9.58 -8.06
N LEU A 45 0.07 10.00 -7.07
CA LEU A 45 0.07 9.36 -5.76
C LEU A 45 -1.30 9.48 -5.09
N GLN A 46 -1.91 10.66 -5.11
CA GLN A 46 -3.21 10.89 -4.49
C GLN A 46 -4.29 9.96 -5.06
N GLU A 47 -4.49 9.97 -6.38
CA GLU A 47 -5.55 9.18 -7.01
C GLU A 47 -5.37 7.67 -6.77
N ASN A 48 -4.12 7.18 -6.82
CA ASN A 48 -3.87 5.76 -6.62
C ASN A 48 -4.04 5.36 -5.14
N LEU A 49 -3.63 6.20 -4.19
CA LEU A 49 -3.85 5.95 -2.77
C LEU A 49 -5.33 5.97 -2.41
N ASP A 50 -6.10 6.89 -2.98
CA ASP A 50 -7.55 6.97 -2.80
C ASP A 50 -8.24 5.70 -3.33
N VAL A 51 -7.86 5.21 -4.52
CA VAL A 51 -8.40 3.96 -5.07
C VAL A 51 -8.14 2.78 -4.14
N ILE A 52 -6.93 2.64 -3.61
CA ILE A 52 -6.59 1.57 -2.66
C ILE A 52 -7.40 1.73 -1.37
N CYS A 53 -7.54 2.97 -0.87
CA CYS A 53 -8.28 3.27 0.35
C CYS A 53 -9.77 2.91 0.20
N ASP A 54 -10.38 3.27 -0.92
CA ASP A 54 -11.77 2.95 -1.24
C ASP A 54 -12.00 1.44 -1.40
N GLN A 55 -11.06 0.72 -2.02
CA GLN A 55 -11.11 -0.74 -2.11
C GLN A 55 -11.08 -1.38 -0.71
N LEU A 56 -10.16 -0.96 0.16
CA LEU A 56 -10.05 -1.45 1.54
C LEU A 56 -11.32 -1.15 2.34
N LYS A 57 -11.86 0.06 2.20
CA LYS A 57 -13.09 0.50 2.87
C LYS A 57 -14.29 -0.31 2.39
N SER A 58 -14.43 -0.50 1.09
CA SER A 58 -15.50 -1.32 0.49
C SER A 58 -15.45 -2.74 1.04
N ASN A 59 -14.26 -3.36 1.02
CA ASN A 59 -14.05 -4.72 1.51
C ASN A 59 -14.30 -4.86 3.02
N ALA A 60 -14.04 -3.81 3.80
CA ALA A 60 -14.35 -3.78 5.22
C ALA A 60 -15.87 -3.73 5.50
N ILE A 61 -16.64 -3.06 4.63
CA ILE A 61 -18.10 -2.85 4.80
C ILE A 61 -18.92 -4.02 4.23
N GLN A 62 -18.50 -4.60 3.11
CA GLN A 62 -19.28 -5.62 2.41
C GLN A 62 -19.41 -6.92 3.22
N HIS A 63 -18.55 -7.15 4.24
CA HIS A 63 -18.58 -8.33 5.12
C HIS A 63 -18.57 -9.69 4.39
N GLU A 64 -18.24 -9.70 3.10
CA GLU A 64 -18.15 -10.89 2.28
C GLU A 64 -16.70 -11.41 2.23
N PRO A 65 -16.48 -12.72 1.97
CA PRO A 65 -15.16 -13.26 1.77
C PRO A 65 -14.52 -12.66 0.51
N VAL A 66 -13.41 -11.95 0.69
CA VAL A 66 -12.60 -11.38 -0.41
C VAL A 66 -11.68 -12.47 -0.96
N ALA A 67 -11.56 -12.54 -2.29
CA ALA A 67 -10.65 -13.49 -2.93
C ALA A 67 -9.18 -13.16 -2.61
N VAL A 68 -8.32 -14.17 -2.52
CA VAL A 68 -6.89 -13.95 -2.24
C VAL A 68 -6.26 -13.14 -3.36
N GLU A 69 -6.69 -13.40 -4.59
CA GLU A 69 -6.22 -12.73 -5.80
C GLU A 69 -6.56 -11.23 -5.78
N GLU A 70 -7.68 -10.84 -5.19
CA GLU A 70 -8.05 -9.43 -4.98
C GLU A 70 -7.18 -8.79 -3.89
N CYS A 71 -6.85 -9.53 -2.83
CA CYS A 71 -5.93 -9.06 -1.79
C CYS A 71 -4.51 -8.88 -2.35
N GLU A 72 -4.06 -9.77 -3.23
CA GLU A 72 -2.78 -9.67 -3.94
C GLU A 72 -2.77 -8.42 -4.82
N GLN A 73 -3.85 -8.13 -5.54
CA GLN A 73 -3.97 -6.92 -6.37
C GLN A 73 -3.86 -5.63 -5.54
N ILE A 74 -4.54 -5.55 -4.38
CA ILE A 74 -4.47 -4.39 -3.48
C ILE A 74 -3.02 -4.17 -3.03
N VAL A 75 -2.34 -5.24 -2.62
CA VAL A 75 -0.94 -5.19 -2.19
C VAL A 75 -0.02 -4.78 -3.33
N GLU A 76 -0.15 -5.40 -4.50
CA GLU A 76 0.67 -5.07 -5.67
C GLU A 76 0.48 -3.62 -6.12
N HIS A 77 -0.75 -3.11 -6.04
CA HIS A 77 -1.05 -1.72 -6.35
C HIS A 77 -0.34 -0.80 -5.35
N LEU A 78 -0.44 -1.10 -4.04
CA LEU A 78 0.27 -0.34 -3.01
C LEU A 78 1.80 -0.38 -3.19
N ASP A 79 2.36 -1.51 -3.61
CA ASP A 79 3.79 -1.62 -3.91
C ASP A 79 4.21 -0.74 -5.11
N ARG A 80 3.39 -0.66 -6.15
CA ARG A 80 3.64 0.22 -7.30
C ARG A 80 3.64 1.69 -6.90
N VAL A 81 2.66 2.09 -6.09
CA VAL A 81 2.57 3.46 -5.56
C VAL A 81 3.76 3.76 -4.64
N THR A 82 4.14 2.80 -3.80
CA THR A 82 5.33 2.91 -2.94
C THR A 82 6.61 3.13 -3.75
N ASN A 83 6.79 2.35 -4.83
CA ASN A 83 7.95 2.50 -5.70
C ASN A 83 7.94 3.85 -6.42
N HIS A 84 6.77 4.33 -6.86
CA HIS A 84 6.66 5.64 -7.47
C HIS A 84 7.08 6.76 -6.50
N ALA A 85 6.57 6.76 -5.26
CA ALA A 85 6.98 7.71 -4.23
C ALA A 85 8.50 7.63 -3.96
N GLN A 86 9.08 6.42 -3.98
CA GLN A 86 10.52 6.25 -3.81
C GLN A 86 11.32 6.79 -5.01
N ASP A 87 10.81 6.65 -6.22
CA ASP A 87 11.49 7.14 -7.43
C ASP A 87 11.38 8.67 -7.53
N MET A 88 10.25 9.27 -7.13
CA MET A 88 10.11 10.71 -6.95
C MET A 88 11.12 11.23 -5.93
N ALA A 89 11.23 10.59 -4.76
CA ALA A 89 12.20 10.98 -3.74
C ALA A 89 13.65 11.01 -4.25
N LYS A 90 14.04 10.01 -5.06
CA LYS A 90 15.37 9.93 -5.66
C LYS A 90 15.58 10.98 -6.75
N GLU A 91 14.56 11.28 -7.54
CA GLU A 91 14.63 12.30 -8.58
C GLU A 91 14.83 13.68 -7.96
N GLU A 92 14.04 14.03 -6.94
CA GLU A 92 14.21 15.29 -6.20
C GLU A 92 15.60 15.37 -5.57
N GLN A 93 16.07 14.29 -4.94
CA GLN A 93 17.42 14.23 -4.38
C GLN A 93 18.49 14.44 -5.45
N ARG A 94 18.30 13.86 -6.65
CA ARG A 94 19.24 14.02 -7.77
C ARG A 94 19.26 15.47 -8.25
N ILE A 95 18.12 16.12 -8.37
CA ILE A 95 18.01 17.54 -8.78
C ILE A 95 18.81 18.42 -7.82
N ILE A 96 18.67 18.20 -6.51
CA ILE A 96 19.43 18.90 -5.45
C ILE A 96 20.94 18.68 -5.61
N GLU A 97 21.36 17.44 -5.86
CA GLU A 97 22.78 17.10 -6.03
C GLU A 97 23.40 17.71 -7.30
N GLU A 98 22.62 17.75 -8.39
CA GLU A 98 23.04 18.27 -9.69
C GLU A 98 22.98 19.80 -9.79
N SER A 99 22.12 20.46 -8.98
CA SER A 99 21.90 21.91 -9.09
C SER A 99 23.11 22.75 -8.67
N HIS A 100 24.10 22.19 -7.95
CA HIS A 100 25.38 22.81 -7.50
C HIS A 100 25.26 24.18 -6.78
N LEU A 101 24.06 24.72 -6.67
CA LEU A 101 23.66 25.89 -5.93
C LEU A 101 23.24 25.43 -4.55
N GLN A 102 23.40 26.29 -3.55
CA GLN A 102 22.93 26.01 -2.20
C GLN A 102 21.42 25.73 -2.30
N ALA A 103 21.02 24.47 -2.14
CA ALA A 103 19.61 24.12 -2.03
C ALA A 103 19.01 24.99 -0.91
N ASP A 104 17.94 25.73 -1.20
CA ASP A 104 17.36 26.71 -0.27
C ASP A 104 16.56 26.03 0.87
N GLY A 105 16.89 24.77 1.21
CA GLY A 105 16.31 23.98 2.30
C GLY A 105 14.88 23.50 2.07
N GLU A 106 14.13 24.12 1.15
CA GLU A 106 12.77 23.69 0.76
C GLU A 106 12.81 22.42 -0.10
N GLU A 107 13.71 22.35 -1.09
CA GLU A 107 13.90 21.16 -1.94
C GLU A 107 14.32 19.93 -1.13
N GLU A 108 15.20 20.11 -0.13
CA GLU A 108 15.61 19.03 0.78
C GLU A 108 14.44 18.49 1.63
N GLN A 109 13.49 19.36 1.99
CA GLN A 109 12.29 18.96 2.73
C GLN A 109 11.33 18.16 1.85
N GLU A 110 11.19 18.52 0.59
CA GLU A 110 10.34 17.82 -0.37
C GLU A 110 10.86 16.40 -0.65
N SER A 111 12.15 16.26 -0.97
CA SER A 111 12.76 14.93 -1.15
C SER A 111 12.61 14.06 0.11
N ALA A 112 12.86 14.63 1.29
CA ALA A 112 12.70 13.94 2.56
C ALA A 112 11.25 13.48 2.81
N ALA A 113 10.26 14.30 2.43
CA ALA A 113 8.84 13.96 2.56
C ALA A 113 8.46 12.77 1.66
N TYR A 114 8.91 12.74 0.41
CA TYR A 114 8.70 11.58 -0.48
C TYR A 114 9.38 10.31 0.05
N PHE A 115 10.60 10.42 0.57
CA PHE A 115 11.27 9.28 1.22
C PHE A 115 10.50 8.78 2.44
N GLU A 116 9.95 9.68 3.25
CA GLU A 116 9.16 9.30 4.41
C GLU A 116 7.85 8.63 4.00
N LEU A 117 7.12 9.19 3.03
CA LEU A 117 5.91 8.59 2.48
C LEU A 117 6.19 7.18 1.94
N ALA A 118 7.20 7.02 1.08
CA ALA A 118 7.57 5.73 0.52
C ALA A 118 7.87 4.69 1.63
N ASN A 119 8.55 5.10 2.70
CA ASN A 119 8.80 4.22 3.83
C ASN A 119 7.51 3.82 4.56
N GLN A 120 6.59 4.76 4.80
CA GLN A 120 5.29 4.48 5.43
C GLN A 120 4.43 3.56 4.57
N LEU A 121 4.36 3.80 3.26
CA LEU A 121 3.63 2.95 2.32
C LEU A 121 4.23 1.54 2.24
N ARG A 122 5.56 1.43 2.26
CA ARG A 122 6.26 0.12 2.33
C ARG A 122 5.90 -0.64 3.62
N LEU A 123 5.82 0.05 4.76
CA LEU A 123 5.39 -0.55 6.02
C LEU A 123 3.94 -1.02 5.95
N CYS A 124 3.06 -0.23 5.34
CA CYS A 124 1.66 -0.63 5.09
C CYS A 124 1.60 -1.87 4.22
N SER A 125 2.29 -1.90 3.08
CA SER A 125 2.34 -3.07 2.17
C SER A 125 2.83 -4.33 2.89
N ALA A 126 3.92 -4.23 3.67
CA ALA A 126 4.43 -5.37 4.43
C ALA A 126 3.40 -5.91 5.45
N GLN A 127 2.67 -5.01 6.11
CA GLN A 127 1.61 -5.38 7.04
C GLN A 127 0.39 -5.96 6.33
N PHE A 128 0.01 -5.43 5.17
CA PHE A 128 -1.11 -5.93 4.38
C PHE A 128 -0.80 -7.34 3.84
N ARG A 129 0.40 -7.56 3.30
CA ARG A 129 0.87 -8.91 2.93
C ARG A 129 0.77 -9.88 4.10
N ARG A 130 1.22 -9.45 5.29
CA ARG A 130 1.16 -10.31 6.47
C ARG A 130 -0.27 -10.59 6.91
N ASN A 131 -1.14 -9.59 6.90
CA ASN A 131 -2.46 -9.68 7.52
C ASN A 131 -3.53 -10.19 6.55
N LEU A 132 -3.46 -9.83 5.26
CA LEU A 132 -4.43 -10.21 4.23
C LEU A 132 -4.04 -11.50 3.50
N LEU A 133 -2.75 -11.76 3.26
CA LEU A 133 -2.33 -12.94 2.49
C LEU A 133 -1.90 -14.14 3.33
N ARG A 134 -1.48 -13.95 4.60
CA ARG A 134 -1.20 -15.09 5.51
C ARG A 134 -2.39 -15.50 6.36
N ALA A 135 -3.43 -14.66 6.45
CA ALA A 135 -4.66 -14.99 7.17
C ALA A 135 -5.72 -15.67 6.27
N ALA A 136 -5.56 -15.57 4.95
CA ALA A 136 -6.37 -16.27 3.96
C ALA A 136 -5.82 -17.67 3.66
#